data_AF-I1CGU1-F1
#
_entry.id   AF-I1CGU1-F1
#
_cell.length_a   1.000
_cell.length_b   1.000
_cell.length_c   1.000
_cell.angle_alpha   90.00
_cell.angle_beta   90.00
_cell.angle_gamma   90.00
#
_symmetry.space_group_name_H-M   'P 1'
#
loop_
_entity.id
_entity.type
_entity.pdbx_description
1 polymer ?
#
loop_
_entity_poly.entity_id
_entity_poly.type
_entity_poly.pdbx_seq_one_letter_code
_entity_poly.pdbx_strand_id
1 'polypeptide(L)'
;MVHDRGYLVSQSELDMDLESFKRTFAPSGDVDRDQLTFVVQKKDDPTDQLLVFFPKDPSVGVKPLRVYVERMAQQQIPKGICIYQKSMTSSANKVIQQLPSKHTLESFQENELLVNITHHVLVPKHEVLTAEEKSTLLQR
;
A
#
# COMPACT_ATOMS: atom_id res chain seq x y z
N MET A 1 -5.50 2.18 6.66
CA MET A 1 -4.61 2.58 5.54
C MET A 1 -5.34 2.55 4.19
N VAL A 2 -5.61 1.37 3.62
CA VAL A 2 -6.16 1.25 2.25
C VAL A 2 -7.65 1.68 2.20
N HIS A 3 -8.45 1.18 3.14
CA HIS A 3 -9.86 1.58 3.28
C HIS A 3 -10.03 3.09 3.51
N ASP A 4 -9.20 3.68 4.37
CA ASP A 4 -9.23 5.12 4.69
C ASP A 4 -8.89 6.01 3.49
N ARG A 5 -8.15 5.48 2.51
CA ARG A 5 -7.86 6.15 1.23
C ARG A 5 -8.99 6.02 0.20
N GLY A 6 -10.13 5.42 0.58
CA GLY A 6 -11.30 5.27 -0.28
C GLY A 6 -11.28 4.07 -1.22
N TYR A 7 -10.35 3.11 -1.03
CA TYR A 7 -10.35 1.87 -1.80
C TYR A 7 -11.37 0.87 -1.27
N LEU A 8 -11.85 0.00 -2.15
CA LEU A 8 -12.72 -1.12 -1.80
C LEU A 8 -11.91 -2.20 -1.06
N VAL A 9 -12.30 -2.45 0.18
CA VAL A 9 -11.80 -3.54 1.03
C VAL A 9 -13.03 -4.18 1.66
N SER A 10 -13.10 -5.51 1.67
CA SER A 10 -14.24 -6.22 2.23
C SER A 10 -14.25 -6.13 3.76
N GLN A 11 -15.44 -6.14 4.37
CA GLN A 11 -15.54 -6.12 5.83
C GLN A 11 -14.87 -7.36 6.46
N SER A 12 -14.93 -8.51 5.79
CA SER A 12 -14.24 -9.74 6.21
C SER A 12 -12.72 -9.61 6.26
N GLU A 13 -12.12 -8.78 5.40
CA GLU A 13 -10.67 -8.50 5.45
C GLU A 13 -10.33 -7.53 6.59
N LEU A 14 -11.23 -6.60 6.90
CA LEU A 14 -11.04 -5.64 7.99
C LEU A 14 -11.18 -6.29 9.38
N ASP A 15 -12.12 -7.23 9.51
CA ASP A 15 -12.45 -7.90 10.76
C ASP A 15 -11.75 -9.27 10.91
N MET A 16 -10.74 -9.55 10.08
CA MET A 16 -10.02 -10.83 10.11
C MET A 16 -9.29 -11.03 11.44
N ASP A 17 -9.60 -12.11 12.15
CA ASP A 17 -8.88 -12.50 13.36
C ASP A 17 -7.53 -13.21 13.06
N LEU A 18 -6.72 -13.36 14.11
CA LEU A 18 -5.39 -13.96 14.00
C LEU A 18 -5.40 -15.43 13.56
N GLU A 19 -6.40 -16.21 13.97
CA GLU A 19 -6.47 -17.63 13.62
C GLU A 19 -6.81 -17.81 12.14
N SER A 20 -7.77 -17.03 11.64
CA SER A 20 -8.18 -16.96 10.24
C SER A 20 -7.03 -16.46 9.37
N PHE A 21 -6.29 -15.45 9.84
CA PHE A 21 -5.07 -15.00 9.19
C PHE A 21 -4.04 -16.11 9.06
N LYS A 22 -3.70 -16.81 10.17
CA LYS A 22 -2.72 -17.90 10.16
C LYS A 22 -3.13 -19.04 9.23
N ARG A 23 -4.42 -19.41 9.25
CA ARG A 23 -4.96 -20.46 8.39
C ARG A 23 -4.83 -20.13 6.90
N THR A 24 -5.00 -18.86 6.55
CA THR A 24 -4.98 -18.39 5.17
C THR A 24 -3.56 -18.15 4.68
N PHE A 25 -2.77 -17.38 5.44
CA PHE A 25 -1.48 -16.85 5.00
C PHE A 25 -0.28 -17.55 5.61
N ALA A 26 -0.44 -18.39 6.63
CA ALA A 26 0.67 -19.12 7.25
C ALA A 26 0.37 -20.62 7.48
N PRO A 27 -0.19 -21.35 6.49
CA PRO A 27 -0.60 -22.75 6.68
C PRO A 27 0.59 -23.67 6.99
N SER A 28 1.80 -23.31 6.54
CA SER A 28 3.03 -24.07 6.74
C SER A 28 3.83 -23.63 7.98
N GLY A 29 3.29 -22.72 8.80
CA GLY A 29 3.96 -22.16 9.99
C GLY A 29 4.67 -20.82 9.76
N ASP A 30 5.06 -20.53 8.51
CA ASP A 30 5.62 -19.24 8.09
C ASP A 30 4.64 -18.47 7.20
N VAL A 31 4.66 -17.14 7.28
CA VAL A 31 3.81 -16.25 6.49
C VAL A 31 4.24 -16.24 5.02
N ASP A 32 3.32 -16.58 4.13
CA ASP A 32 3.49 -16.46 2.69
C ASP A 32 3.26 -15.02 2.23
N ARG A 33 4.36 -14.29 2.05
CA ARG A 33 4.34 -12.89 1.64
C ARG A 33 3.82 -12.67 0.21
N ASP A 34 3.87 -13.67 -0.66
CA ASP A 34 3.28 -13.53 -1.99
C ASP A 34 1.75 -13.51 -1.88
N GLN A 35 1.16 -14.28 -0.96
CA GLN A 35 -0.29 -14.28 -0.72
C GLN A 35 -0.78 -13.00 -0.02
N LEU A 36 0.09 -12.30 0.72
CA LEU A 36 -0.23 -10.98 1.26
C LEU A 36 -0.27 -9.89 0.18
N THR A 37 0.21 -10.16 -1.04
CA THR A 37 0.21 -9.18 -2.13
C THR A 37 -1.15 -9.15 -2.83
N PHE A 38 -1.81 -8.00 -2.84
CA PHE A 38 -3.14 -7.84 -3.42
C PHE A 38 -3.30 -6.53 -4.20
N VAL A 39 -4.34 -6.48 -5.03
CA VAL A 39 -4.75 -5.28 -5.78
C VAL A 39 -6.13 -4.87 -5.33
N VAL A 40 -6.33 -3.59 -5.09
CA VAL A 40 -7.64 -2.99 -4.81
C VAL A 40 -7.94 -1.89 -5.82
N GLN A 41 -9.22 -1.59 -5.98
CA GLN A 41 -9.70 -0.49 -6.82
C GLN A 41 -10.41 0.55 -5.96
N LYS A 42 -10.44 1.80 -6.41
CA LYS A 42 -11.10 2.88 -5.70
C LYS A 42 -12.63 2.73 -5.75
N LYS A 43 -13.33 3.23 -4.73
CA LYS A 43 -14.80 3.17 -4.64
C LYS A 43 -15.48 4.00 -5.71
N ASP A 44 -14.95 5.19 -5.98
CA ASP A 44 -15.46 6.20 -6.90
C ASP A 44 -14.92 6.04 -8.33
N ASP A 45 -13.74 5.43 -8.50
CA ASP A 45 -13.09 5.23 -9.80
C ASP A 45 -12.40 3.85 -9.89
N PRO A 46 -13.01 2.86 -10.56
CA PRO A 46 -12.41 1.53 -10.75
C PRO A 46 -11.09 1.52 -11.55
N THR A 47 -10.80 2.59 -12.31
CA THR A 47 -9.54 2.72 -13.06
C THR A 47 -8.38 3.13 -12.16
N ASP A 48 -8.68 3.72 -11.00
CA ASP A 48 -7.71 4.04 -9.97
C ASP A 48 -7.46 2.80 -9.09
N GLN A 49 -6.48 2.01 -9.52
CA GLN A 49 -6.06 0.79 -8.84
C GLN A 49 -4.79 0.99 -8.02
N LEU A 50 -4.69 0.22 -6.93
CA LEU A 50 -3.55 0.22 -6.03
C LEU A 50 -3.07 -1.22 -5.80
N LEU A 51 -1.79 -1.46 -6.14
CA LEU A 51 -1.09 -2.71 -5.81
C LEU A 51 -0.38 -2.57 -4.46
N VAL A 52 -0.71 -3.42 -3.50
CA VAL A 52 0.04 -3.52 -2.24
C VAL A 52 0.83 -4.82 -2.26
N PHE A 53 2.15 -4.73 -2.09
CA PHE A 53 3.02 -5.91 -2.18
C PHE A 53 4.03 -6.00 -1.05
N PHE A 54 4.39 -7.24 -0.72
CA PHE A 54 5.24 -7.60 0.40
C PHE A 54 6.46 -8.37 -0.12
N PRO A 55 7.58 -7.71 -0.45
CA PRO A 55 8.78 -8.41 -0.88
C PRO A 55 9.25 -9.44 0.15
N LYS A 56 9.74 -10.59 -0.34
CA LYS A 56 10.29 -11.67 0.48
C LYS A 56 11.62 -11.30 1.14
N ASP A 57 12.45 -10.57 0.42
CA ASP A 57 13.77 -10.16 0.90
C ASP A 57 13.64 -9.15 2.06
N PRO A 58 14.28 -9.39 3.22
CA PRO A 58 14.25 -8.42 4.32
C PRO A 58 14.86 -7.07 3.94
N SER A 59 15.90 -7.11 3.09
CA SER A 59 16.50 -5.93 2.49
C SER A 59 16.19 -5.89 0.99
N VAL A 60 15.35 -4.96 0.58
CA VAL A 60 14.80 -4.92 -0.77
C VAL A 60 15.77 -4.18 -1.72
N GLY A 61 16.22 -4.92 -2.73
CA GLY A 61 17.05 -4.44 -3.81
C GLY A 61 16.27 -3.97 -5.05
N VAL A 62 16.99 -3.53 -6.08
CA VAL A 62 16.39 -3.10 -7.36
C VAL A 62 15.68 -4.25 -8.08
N LYS A 63 16.26 -5.46 -8.05
CA LYS A 63 15.73 -6.63 -8.77
C LYS A 63 14.29 -6.99 -8.34
N PRO A 64 14.00 -7.25 -7.06
CA PRO A 64 12.62 -7.55 -6.64
C PRO A 64 11.67 -6.38 -6.89
N LEU A 65 12.13 -5.14 -6.68
CA LEU A 65 11.31 -3.94 -6.92
C LEU A 65 10.86 -3.82 -8.40
N ARG A 66 11.76 -4.08 -9.35
CA ARG A 66 11.46 -4.00 -10.79
C ARG A 66 10.38 -4.99 -11.21
N VAL A 67 10.35 -6.19 -10.64
CA VAL A 67 9.30 -7.18 -10.94
C VAL A 67 7.91 -6.62 -10.63
N TYR A 68 7.75 -5.93 -9.50
CA TYR A 68 6.47 -5.30 -9.15
C TYR A 68 6.17 -4.08 -10.00
N VAL A 69 7.17 -3.25 -10.32
CA VAL A 69 6.99 -2.10 -11.23
C VAL A 69 6.58 -2.55 -12.64
N GLU A 70 7.17 -3.62 -13.14
CA GLU A 70 6.80 -4.23 -14.42
C GLU A 70 5.38 -4.79 -14.37
N ARG A 71 4.99 -5.46 -13.27
CA ARG A 71 3.61 -5.90 -13.05
C ARG A 71 2.63 -4.73 -13.05
N MET A 72 2.95 -3.64 -12.36
CA MET A 72 2.13 -2.41 -12.38
C MET A 72 1.96 -1.88 -13.79
N ALA A 73 3.04 -1.81 -14.57
CA ALA A 73 3.00 -1.33 -15.95
C ALA A 73 2.18 -2.27 -16.87
N GLN A 74 2.33 -3.59 -16.74
CA GLN A 74 1.59 -4.59 -17.51
C GLN A 74 0.09 -4.57 -17.21
N GLN A 75 -0.29 -4.41 -15.95
CA GLN A 75 -1.68 -4.38 -15.49
C GLN A 75 -2.27 -2.96 -15.51
N GLN A 76 -1.51 -1.96 -15.97
CA GLN A 76 -1.90 -0.55 -15.98
C GLN A 76 -2.34 -0.01 -14.61
N ILE A 77 -1.71 -0.50 -13.53
CA ILE A 77 -2.00 -0.08 -12.16
C ILE A 77 -1.22 1.21 -11.85
N PRO A 78 -1.91 2.35 -11.60
CA PRO A 78 -1.23 3.63 -11.43
C PRO A 78 -0.49 3.76 -10.10
N LYS A 79 -0.91 3.04 -9.05
CA LYS A 79 -0.38 3.23 -7.69
C LYS A 79 0.13 1.94 -7.08
N GLY A 80 1.21 2.05 -6.32
CA GLY A 80 1.82 0.93 -5.61
C GLY A 80 2.21 1.29 -4.18
N ILE A 81 2.14 0.31 -3.28
CA ILE A 81 2.69 0.37 -1.93
C ILE A 81 3.60 -0.85 -1.72
N CYS A 82 4.87 -0.59 -1.38
CA CYS A 82 5.86 -1.59 -1.01
C CYS A 82 5.97 -1.67 0.52
N ILE A 83 5.74 -2.85 1.11
CA ILE A 83 5.91 -3.08 2.56
C ILE A 83 7.13 -3.96 2.81
N TYR A 84 8.22 -3.36 3.31
CA TYR A 84 9.52 -4.02 3.50
C TYR A 84 9.83 -4.27 4.99
N GLN A 85 10.60 -5.32 5.28
CA GLN A 85 10.86 -5.74 6.67
C GLN A 85 11.94 -4.90 7.35
N LYS A 86 13.15 -4.85 6.76
CA LYS A 86 14.34 -4.26 7.40
C LYS A 86 14.81 -2.97 6.73
N SER A 87 15.12 -3.03 5.44
CA SER A 87 15.69 -1.88 4.73
C SER A 87 15.40 -1.88 3.24
N MET A 88 15.39 -0.68 2.66
CA MET A 88 15.42 -0.45 1.22
C MET A 88 16.82 0.03 0.82
N THR A 89 17.39 -0.54 -0.23
CA THR A 89 18.69 -0.08 -0.74
C THR A 89 18.57 1.31 -1.38
N SER A 90 19.63 2.14 -1.30
CA SER A 90 19.63 3.46 -1.93
C SER A 90 19.36 3.41 -3.44
N SER A 91 19.81 2.36 -4.12
CA SER A 91 19.52 2.13 -5.54
C SER A 91 18.06 1.81 -5.80
N ALA A 92 17.39 1.07 -4.91
CA ALA A 92 15.95 0.82 -5.01
C ALA A 92 15.15 2.11 -4.79
N ASN A 93 15.53 2.93 -3.81
CA ASN A 93 14.90 4.24 -3.60
C ASN A 93 15.04 5.17 -4.80
N LYS A 94 16.19 5.15 -5.49
CA LYS A 94 16.37 5.90 -6.75
C LYS A 94 15.38 5.44 -7.83
N VAL A 95 15.11 4.14 -7.94
CA VAL A 95 14.12 3.62 -8.90
C VAL A 95 12.72 4.15 -8.58
N ILE A 96 12.34 4.21 -7.30
CA ILE A 96 11.06 4.79 -6.86
C ILE A 96 10.97 6.26 -7.29
N GLN A 97 12.02 7.05 -7.07
CA GLN A 97 12.06 8.47 -7.44
C GLN A 97 12.09 8.72 -8.96
N GLN A 98 12.58 7.75 -9.74
CA GLN A 98 12.68 7.82 -11.20
C GLN A 98 11.43 7.26 -11.92
N LEU A 99 10.42 6.81 -11.17
CA LEU A 99 9.18 6.38 -11.78
C LEU A 99 8.54 7.53 -12.56
N PRO A 100 7.99 7.27 -13.77
CA PRO A 100 7.25 8.29 -14.52
C PRO A 100 6.10 8.83 -13.69
N SER A 101 5.76 10.11 -13.83
CA SER A 101 4.71 10.78 -13.02
C SER A 101 3.33 10.11 -13.08
N LYS A 102 3.07 9.27 -14.08
CA LYS A 102 1.86 8.44 -14.19
C LYS A 102 1.79 7.28 -13.18
N HIS A 103 2.93 6.84 -12.62
CA HIS A 103 3.01 5.80 -11.62
C HIS A 103 3.50 6.38 -10.30
N THR A 104 2.78 6.13 -9.22
CA THR A 104 3.22 6.49 -7.86
C THR A 104 3.54 5.22 -7.09
N LEU A 105 4.70 5.19 -6.44
CA LEU A 105 5.09 4.07 -5.59
C LEU A 105 5.53 4.61 -4.23
N GLU A 106 4.82 4.20 -3.19
CA GLU A 106 5.13 4.50 -1.80
C GLU A 106 5.82 3.29 -1.15
N SER A 107 6.65 3.54 -0.13
CA SER A 107 7.32 2.49 0.63
C SER A 107 7.14 2.70 2.12
N PHE A 108 6.77 1.64 2.84
CA PHE A 108 6.60 1.64 4.29
C PHE A 108 7.41 0.52 4.92
N GLN A 109 8.01 0.79 6.07
CA GLN A 109 8.60 -0.29 6.87
C GLN A 109 7.50 -1.03 7.62
N GLU A 110 7.55 -2.36 7.65
CA GLU A 110 6.54 -3.20 8.27
C GLU A 110 6.31 -2.86 9.76
N ASN A 111 7.38 -2.51 10.47
CA ASN A 111 7.31 -2.08 11.86
C ASN A 111 6.49 -0.80 12.08
N GLU A 112 6.41 0.08 11.08
CA GLU A 112 5.62 1.31 11.15
C GLU A 112 4.12 1.03 11.00
N LEU A 113 3.76 -0.13 10.45
CA LEU A 113 2.37 -0.53 10.16
C LEU A 113 1.77 -1.46 11.23
N LEU A 114 2.54 -1.83 12.26
CA LEU A 114 2.06 -2.70 13.34
C LEU A 114 0.90 -2.10 14.14
N VAL A 115 0.86 -0.78 14.27
CA VAL A 115 -0.20 -0.05 14.98
C VAL A 115 -0.69 1.09 14.10
N ASN A 116 -2.00 1.16 13.89
CA ASN A 116 -2.59 2.27 13.15
C ASN A 116 -2.67 3.53 14.02
N ILE A 117 -1.72 4.46 13.81
CA ILE A 117 -1.63 5.72 14.57
C ILE A 117 -2.86 6.62 14.40
N THR A 118 -3.72 6.42 13.39
CA THR A 118 -4.93 7.24 13.20
C THR A 118 -5.99 7.00 14.28
N HIS A 119 -5.86 5.92 15.06
CA HIS A 119 -6.76 5.61 16.18
C HIS A 119 -6.22 6.14 17.51
N HIS A 120 -5.04 6.75 17.51
CA HIS A 120 -4.45 7.29 18.71
C HIS A 120 -5.17 8.57 19.14
N VAL A 121 -5.46 8.72 20.44
CA VAL A 121 -6.24 9.85 21.01
C VAL A 121 -5.66 11.23 20.69
N LEU A 122 -4.32 11.33 20.54
CA LEU A 122 -3.64 12.58 20.21
C LEU A 122 -3.61 12.90 18.71
N VAL A 123 -4.10 12.00 17.85
CA VAL A 123 -4.10 12.18 16.39
C VAL A 123 -5.52 12.50 15.95
N PRO A 124 -5.84 13.76 15.57
CA PRO A 124 -7.16 14.09 15.06
C PRO A 124 -7.39 13.40 13.70
N LYS A 125 -8.67 13.26 13.32
CA LYS A 125 -9.02 12.77 12.01
C LYS A 125 -8.65 13.81 10.95
N HIS A 126 -7.90 13.39 9.93
CA HIS A 126 -7.53 14.22 8.79
C HIS A 126 -8.33 13.76 7.57
N GLU A 127 -8.95 14.71 6.86
CA GLU A 127 -9.70 14.45 5.63
C GLU A 127 -9.07 15.22 4.47
N VAL A 128 -8.91 14.54 3.33
CA VAL A 128 -8.32 15.15 2.13
C VAL A 128 -9.40 15.93 1.40
N LEU A 129 -9.14 17.22 1.19
CA LEU A 129 -10.04 18.10 0.44
C LEU A 129 -10.02 17.78 -1.05
N THR A 130 -11.19 17.84 -1.67
CA THR A 130 -11.37 17.84 -3.13
C THR A 130 -10.83 19.12 -3.75
N ALA A 131 -10.66 19.13 -5.07
CA ALA A 131 -10.18 20.32 -5.79
C ALA A 131 -11.17 21.49 -5.65
N GLU A 132 -12.47 21.19 -5.64
CA GLU A 132 -13.58 22.12 -5.49
C GLU A 132 -13.61 22.71 -4.07
N GLU A 133 -13.48 21.88 -3.05
CA GLU A 133 -13.41 22.33 -1.65
C GLU A 133 -12.17 23.19 -1.41
N LYS A 134 -11.02 22.78 -1.96
CA LYS A 134 -9.78 23.56 -1.89
C LYS A 134 -9.94 24.93 -2.55
N SER A 135 -10.56 25.01 -3.73
CA SER A 135 -10.81 26.28 -4.43
C SER A 135 -11.72 27.19 -3.60
N THR A 136 -12.78 26.64 -3.03
CA THR A 136 -13.72 27.36 -2.17
C THR A 136 -13.05 27.88 -0.90
N LEU A 137 -12.18 27.08 -0.28
CA LEU A 137 -11.42 27.47 0.91
C LEU A 137 -10.49 28.65 0.64
N LEU A 138 -9.84 28.68 -0.53
CA LEU A 138 -8.92 29.76 -0.92
C LEU A 138 -9.64 31.06 -1.29
N GLN A 139 -10.94 31.02 -1.58
CA GLN A 139 -11.76 32.19 -1.88
C GLN A 139 -12.38 32.84 -0.62
N ARG A 140 -12.24 32.21 0.55
CA ARG A 140 -12.65 32.76 1.85
C ARG A 140 -11.52 33.57 2.49
#